data_AF-A0A4Y4M590-F1
#
_entry.id   AF-A0A4Y4M590-F1
#
_cell.length_a   1.000
_cell.length_b   1.000
_cell.length_c   1.000
_cell.angle_alpha   90.00
_cell.angle_beta   90.00
_cell.angle_gamma   90.00
#
_symmetry.space_group_name_H-M   'P 1'
#
loop_
_entity.id
_entity.type
_entity.pdbx_description
1 polymer ?
#
loop_
_entity_poly.entity_id
_entity_poly.type
_entity_poly.pdbx_seq_one_letter_code
_entity_poly.pdbx_strand_id
1 'polypeptide(L)'
;MKNTLIIILTLTLLNNCNKIQKQTQGEHERTELVPEPDKAERLKFEAIEKLKKSNCIFDEPDVSLSGIILRNSESATKIIGSENDMDTLDHYRFYSKLKGEILTLTQHPGDSKNQISIIKVQKSDKPNGEFKELNFDTFATGKGIKLGLTKKQIIEKLGDCYAPIDSTKNYIELYYVIEQPQDSKSKILEKNNMPKYFASYKLWNDRLEKFEFGFEYP
;
A
#
# COMPACT_ATOMS: atom_id res chain seq x y z
N MET A 1 -81.11 -12.80 -14.97
CA MET A 1 -80.08 -13.49 -14.18
C MET A 1 -78.82 -12.65 -14.19
N LYS A 2 -78.39 -12.22 -12.98
CA LYS A 2 -77.11 -11.59 -12.61
C LYS A 2 -76.68 -10.34 -13.40
N ASN A 3 -76.29 -9.22 -12.82
CA ASN A 3 -76.34 -8.53 -11.52
C ASN A 3 -75.74 -7.15 -11.93
N THR A 4 -76.45 -6.02 -11.84
CA THR A 4 -76.28 -5.01 -10.75
C THR A 4 -74.79 -4.69 -10.43
N LEU A 5 -74.30 -3.45 -10.33
CA LEU A 5 -74.91 -2.23 -9.82
C LEU A 5 -73.87 -1.05 -9.96
N ILE A 6 -74.32 0.14 -10.40
CA ILE A 6 -74.16 1.53 -9.84
C ILE A 6 -72.74 1.97 -9.37
N ILE A 7 -72.20 3.15 -9.70
CA ILE A 7 -72.25 4.46 -8.94
C ILE A 7 -71.21 5.36 -9.64
N ILE A 8 -71.56 6.49 -10.27
CA ILE A 8 -71.99 7.80 -9.73
C ILE A 8 -70.82 8.71 -9.28
N LEU A 9 -70.91 9.95 -9.77
CA LEU A 9 -70.38 11.24 -9.29
C LEU A 9 -68.88 11.57 -9.38
N THR A 10 -68.63 12.49 -10.31
CA THR A 10 -67.74 13.64 -10.17
C THR A 10 -67.80 14.30 -8.78
N LEU A 11 -66.65 14.58 -8.16
CA LEU A 11 -66.46 15.80 -7.36
C LEU A 11 -64.98 16.13 -7.16
N THR A 12 -64.63 17.34 -7.55
CA THR A 12 -63.39 18.05 -7.29
C THR A 12 -63.15 18.24 -5.80
N LEU A 13 -61.95 17.92 -5.31
CA LEU A 13 -61.41 18.47 -4.06
C LEU A 13 -59.92 18.78 -4.22
N LEU A 14 -59.63 20.09 -4.14
CA LEU A 14 -58.35 20.66 -3.75
C LEU A 14 -57.87 20.02 -2.44
N ASN A 15 -56.59 19.65 -2.36
CA ASN A 15 -55.85 19.66 -1.09
C ASN A 15 -54.32 19.61 -1.31
N ASN A 16 -53.71 20.76 -1.05
CA ASN A 16 -52.50 20.92 -0.23
C ASN A 16 -51.19 20.28 -0.73
N CYS A 17 -50.47 20.98 -1.62
CA CYS A 17 -49.02 20.82 -1.78
C CYS A 17 -48.30 21.38 -0.55
N ASN A 18 -48.17 20.54 0.49
CA ASN A 18 -47.31 20.85 1.62
C ASN A 18 -45.85 20.56 1.24
N LYS A 19 -45.00 21.59 1.36
CA LYS A 19 -43.54 21.51 1.27
C LYS A 19 -42.99 20.37 2.12
N ILE A 20 -42.20 19.47 1.52
CA ILE A 20 -40.92 19.03 2.11
C ILE A 20 -39.91 18.99 0.97
N GLN A 21 -39.31 20.14 0.73
CA GLN A 21 -38.07 20.25 -0.02
C GLN A 21 -36.97 19.69 0.90
N LYS A 22 -36.70 18.39 0.80
CA LYS A 22 -35.51 17.80 1.42
C LYS A 22 -34.32 18.49 0.73
N GLN A 23 -33.69 19.41 1.45
CA GLN A 23 -32.34 19.86 1.13
C GLN A 23 -31.46 18.61 1.09
N THR A 24 -31.12 18.17 -0.12
CA THR A 24 -29.88 17.44 -0.33
C THR A 24 -28.79 18.42 0.04
N GLN A 25 -28.31 18.29 1.28
CA GLN A 25 -27.12 18.98 1.75
C GLN A 25 -26.01 18.50 0.83
N GLY A 26 -25.74 19.30 -0.20
CA GLY A 26 -24.59 19.10 -1.07
C GLY A 26 -23.39 19.04 -0.16
N GLU A 27 -22.70 17.91 -0.20
CA GLU A 27 -21.29 17.86 0.16
C GLU A 27 -20.64 18.92 -0.73
N HIS A 28 -20.46 20.12 -0.17
CA HIS A 28 -19.64 21.13 -0.79
C HIS A 28 -18.24 20.53 -0.82
N GLU A 29 -17.90 19.96 -1.97
CA GLU A 29 -16.53 19.65 -2.34
C GLU A 29 -15.79 20.99 -2.30
N ARG A 30 -15.23 21.28 -1.11
CA ARG A 30 -14.56 22.54 -0.81
C ARG A 30 -13.40 22.61 -1.79
N THR A 31 -13.56 23.41 -2.83
CA THR A 31 -12.55 23.60 -3.86
C THR A 31 -11.34 24.21 -3.16
N GLU A 32 -10.32 23.39 -2.91
CA GLU A 32 -9.12 23.80 -2.20
C GLU A 32 -8.37 24.76 -3.14
N LEU A 33 -8.51 26.06 -2.88
CA LEU A 33 -7.89 27.12 -3.69
C LEU A 33 -6.35 27.09 -3.62
N VAL A 34 -5.81 26.44 -2.57
CA VAL A 34 -4.39 26.21 -2.36
C VAL A 34 -4.26 24.79 -1.77
N PRO A 35 -3.50 23.88 -2.39
CA PRO A 35 -3.22 22.57 -1.82
C PRO A 35 -2.53 22.75 -0.48
N GLU A 36 -3.10 22.19 0.59
CA GLU A 36 -2.41 22.15 1.86
C GLU A 36 -1.13 21.29 1.73
N PRO A 37 0.05 21.85 2.04
CA PRO A 37 1.34 21.25 1.67
C PRO A 37 1.60 19.87 2.30
N ASP A 38 0.94 19.55 3.42
CA ASP A 38 1.11 18.31 4.20
C ASP A 38 -0.14 17.40 4.19
N LYS A 39 -1.14 17.70 3.35
CA LYS A 39 -2.41 16.97 3.31
C LYS A 39 -2.24 15.46 3.19
N ALA A 40 -1.33 15.01 2.31
CA ALA A 40 -1.08 13.60 2.08
C ALA A 40 -0.48 12.90 3.31
N GLU A 41 0.42 13.58 4.02
CA GLU A 41 1.04 13.08 5.24
C GLU A 41 0.03 12.99 6.38
N ARG A 42 -0.80 14.04 6.55
CA ARG A 42 -1.90 14.01 7.52
C ARG A 42 -2.89 12.87 7.24
N LEU A 43 -3.34 12.71 5.99
CA LEU A 43 -4.27 11.64 5.62
C LEU A 43 -3.67 10.24 5.87
N LYS A 44 -2.37 10.06 5.59
CA LYS A 44 -1.64 8.84 5.94
C LYS A 44 -1.64 8.60 7.45
N PHE A 45 -1.32 9.62 8.24
CA PHE A 45 -1.32 9.55 9.70
C PHE A 45 -2.71 9.18 10.24
N GLU A 46 -3.77 9.86 9.79
CA GLU A 46 -5.15 9.58 10.19
C GLU A 46 -5.59 8.15 9.85
N ALA A 47 -5.23 7.64 8.67
CA ALA A 47 -5.54 6.28 8.25
C ALA A 47 -4.82 5.24 9.12
N ILE A 48 -3.55 5.48 9.48
CA ILE A 48 -2.77 4.63 10.37
C ILE A 48 -3.35 4.65 11.79
N GLU A 49 -3.69 5.82 12.33
CA GLU A 49 -4.31 5.94 13.66
C GLU A 49 -5.68 5.24 13.72
N LYS A 50 -6.45 5.27 12.64
CA LYS A 50 -7.70 4.51 12.53
C LYS A 50 -7.43 3.00 12.53
N LEU A 51 -6.40 2.54 11.82
CA LEU A 51 -5.99 1.13 11.81
C LEU A 51 -5.58 0.67 13.22
N LYS A 52 -4.78 1.45 13.95
CA LYS A 52 -4.35 1.13 15.33
C LYS A 52 -5.51 1.00 16.31
N LYS A 53 -6.57 1.79 16.11
CA LYS A 53 -7.81 1.69 16.90
C LYS A 53 -8.67 0.49 16.52
N SER A 54 -8.39 -0.14 15.38
CA SER A 54 -9.03 -1.39 14.99
C SER A 54 -8.31 -2.56 15.67
N ASN A 55 -9.06 -3.58 16.10
CA ASN A 55 -8.49 -4.78 16.72
C ASN A 55 -7.94 -5.77 15.67
N CYS A 56 -7.54 -5.30 14.48
CA CYS A 56 -6.95 -6.17 13.47
C CYS A 56 -5.47 -6.41 13.77
N ILE A 57 -4.93 -7.53 13.30
CA ILE A 57 -3.54 -7.94 13.53
C ILE A 57 -2.89 -8.22 12.19
N PHE A 58 -1.74 -7.60 11.92
CA PHE A 58 -0.94 -7.91 10.74
C PHE A 58 0.05 -9.02 11.07
N ASP A 59 -0.43 -10.26 10.93
CA ASP A 59 0.20 -11.41 11.56
C ASP A 59 1.57 -11.77 10.97
N GLU A 60 1.62 -11.90 9.64
CA GLU A 60 2.80 -12.39 8.93
C GLU A 60 3.24 -11.41 7.83
N PRO A 61 4.11 -10.45 8.16
CA PRO A 61 4.71 -9.57 7.16
C PRO A 61 5.66 -10.31 6.22
N ASP A 62 5.88 -9.73 5.03
CA ASP A 62 6.96 -10.17 4.15
C ASP A 62 8.31 -9.67 4.65
N VAL A 63 9.32 -10.55 4.68
CA VAL A 63 10.66 -10.23 5.19
C VAL A 63 11.77 -10.51 4.20
N SER A 64 11.40 -10.86 2.96
CA SER A 64 12.35 -11.22 1.92
C SER A 64 11.85 -10.91 0.52
N LEU A 65 12.79 -10.77 -0.41
CA LEU A 65 12.57 -10.56 -1.84
C LEU A 65 13.62 -11.34 -2.63
N SER A 66 13.18 -12.25 -3.51
CA SER A 66 14.08 -12.96 -4.45
C SER A 66 15.34 -13.54 -3.79
N GLY A 67 15.20 -14.08 -2.57
CA GLY A 67 16.31 -14.65 -1.77
C GLY A 67 17.06 -13.66 -0.87
N ILE A 68 16.85 -12.35 -1.02
CA ILE A 68 17.35 -11.32 -0.10
C ILE A 68 16.42 -11.28 1.12
N ILE A 69 16.94 -11.54 2.31
CA ILE A 69 16.21 -11.48 3.57
C ILE A 69 16.62 -10.19 4.30
N LEU A 70 15.64 -9.42 4.78
CA LEU A 70 15.90 -8.21 5.55
C LEU A 70 16.85 -8.51 6.71
N ARG A 71 17.80 -7.59 6.96
CA ARG A 71 18.80 -7.66 8.03
C ARG A 71 19.78 -8.84 7.96
N ASN A 72 19.76 -9.64 6.90
CA ASN A 72 20.66 -10.77 6.71
C ASN A 72 21.65 -10.48 5.57
N SER A 73 22.85 -10.04 5.94
CA SER A 73 23.90 -9.65 5.00
C SER A 73 24.37 -10.80 4.10
N GLU A 74 24.39 -12.03 4.61
CA GLU A 74 24.77 -13.21 3.84
C GLU A 74 23.80 -13.45 2.67
N SER A 75 22.49 -13.36 2.94
CA SER A 75 21.44 -13.54 1.94
C SER A 75 21.53 -12.49 0.83
N ALA A 76 21.74 -11.22 1.19
CA ALA A 76 21.93 -10.14 0.23
C ALA A 76 23.21 -10.35 -0.59
N THR A 77 24.32 -10.68 0.07
CA THR A 77 25.62 -10.89 -0.58
C THR A 77 25.57 -12.03 -1.61
N LYS A 78 24.82 -13.10 -1.34
CA LYS A 78 24.59 -14.19 -2.31
C LYS A 78 23.92 -13.73 -3.60
N ILE A 79 23.07 -12.70 -3.51
CA ILE A 79 22.27 -12.21 -4.64
C ILE A 79 22.97 -11.09 -5.39
N ILE A 80 23.45 -10.06 -4.66
CA ILE A 80 23.99 -8.86 -5.29
C ILE A 80 25.53 -8.89 -5.38
N GLY A 81 26.20 -9.66 -4.53
CA GLY A 81 27.67 -9.70 -4.40
C GLY A 81 28.21 -8.71 -3.35
N SER A 82 29.52 -8.74 -3.14
CA SER A 82 30.21 -7.89 -2.14
C SER A 82 30.87 -6.65 -2.72
N GLU A 83 30.84 -6.44 -4.03
CA GLU A 83 31.61 -5.37 -4.71
C GLU A 83 30.75 -4.22 -5.23
N ASN A 84 29.44 -4.22 -4.97
CA ASN A 84 28.61 -3.09 -5.39
C ASN A 84 28.85 -1.90 -4.45
N ASP A 85 28.88 -0.73 -5.06
CA ASP A 85 28.89 0.55 -4.37
C ASP A 85 27.45 1.06 -4.19
N MET A 86 27.21 1.74 -3.08
CA MET A 86 25.97 2.46 -2.86
C MET A 86 25.97 3.77 -3.64
N ASP A 87 24.79 4.24 -4.04
CA ASP A 87 24.64 5.60 -4.52
C ASP A 87 24.83 6.62 -3.38
N THR A 88 24.78 7.92 -3.71
CA THR A 88 24.96 9.01 -2.73
C THR A 88 23.86 9.06 -1.65
N LEU A 89 22.86 8.19 -1.72
CA LEU A 89 21.73 8.09 -0.80
C LEU A 89 21.73 6.73 -0.08
N ASP A 90 22.87 6.05 0.00
CA ASP A 90 23.04 4.75 0.65
C ASP A 90 22.14 3.64 0.08
N HIS A 91 21.84 3.72 -1.22
CA HIS A 91 21.08 2.69 -1.92
C HIS A 91 21.94 1.85 -2.84
N TYR A 92 21.70 0.54 -2.83
CA TYR A 92 22.04 -0.32 -3.96
C TYR A 92 20.86 -0.36 -4.93
N ARG A 93 21.12 -0.16 -6.23
CA ARG A 93 20.08 -0.19 -7.27
C ARG A 93 20.42 -1.20 -8.35
N PHE A 94 19.41 -1.96 -8.75
CA PHE A 94 19.54 -3.00 -9.75
C PHE A 94 18.35 -3.03 -10.70
N TYR A 95 18.60 -3.49 -11.91
CA TYR A 95 17.54 -3.85 -12.85
C TYR A 95 17.21 -5.35 -12.77
N SER A 96 15.96 -5.68 -13.05
CA SER A 96 15.58 -7.02 -13.54
C SER A 96 16.25 -7.33 -14.90
N LYS A 97 16.24 -8.60 -15.32
CA LYS A 97 16.88 -9.10 -16.56
C LYS A 97 16.47 -8.38 -17.85
N LEU A 98 15.23 -7.88 -17.91
CA LEU A 98 14.72 -7.11 -19.06
C LEU A 98 14.56 -5.62 -18.75
N LYS A 99 15.14 -5.16 -17.62
CA LYS A 99 15.06 -3.79 -17.12
C LYS A 99 13.64 -3.25 -16.93
N GLY A 100 12.63 -4.12 -16.85
CA GLY A 100 11.24 -3.73 -16.62
C GLY A 100 10.97 -3.25 -15.19
N GLU A 101 11.80 -3.69 -14.24
CA GLU A 101 11.70 -3.36 -12.82
C GLU A 101 13.04 -2.83 -12.28
N ILE A 102 12.94 -1.90 -11.33
CA ILE A 102 14.06 -1.40 -10.52
C ILE A 102 13.91 -1.93 -9.10
N LEU A 103 14.94 -2.59 -8.61
CA LEU A 103 15.13 -2.93 -7.20
C LEU A 103 16.01 -1.88 -6.55
N THR A 104 15.54 -1.30 -5.45
CA THR A 104 16.30 -0.42 -4.57
C THR A 104 16.41 -1.09 -3.19
N LEU A 105 17.64 -1.24 -2.70
CA LEU A 105 17.94 -1.78 -1.39
C LEU A 105 18.56 -0.67 -0.55
N THR A 106 17.96 -0.34 0.58
CA THR A 106 18.49 0.66 1.52
C THR A 106 19.19 -0.05 2.66
N GLN A 107 20.43 0.36 2.91
CA GLN A 107 21.17 0.03 4.12
C GLN A 107 21.09 1.25 5.04
N HIS A 108 20.76 1.05 6.33
CA HIS A 108 20.69 2.19 7.23
C HIS A 108 22.09 2.60 7.70
N PRO A 109 22.31 3.89 8.05
CA PRO A 109 23.57 4.31 8.64
C PRO A 109 23.96 3.47 9.87
N GLY A 110 25.21 3.01 9.92
CA GLY A 110 25.72 2.16 11.00
C GLY A 110 25.52 0.65 10.79
N ASP A 111 24.75 0.25 9.77
CA ASP A 111 24.61 -1.15 9.41
C ASP A 111 25.90 -1.72 8.79
N SER A 112 26.08 -3.03 8.97
CA SER A 112 27.13 -3.76 8.28
C SER A 112 26.84 -3.85 6.77
N LYS A 113 27.89 -4.04 5.95
CA LYS A 113 27.75 -4.13 4.50
C LYS A 113 26.69 -5.16 4.08
N ASN A 114 25.85 -4.79 3.13
CA ASN A 114 24.76 -5.61 2.59
C ASN A 114 23.66 -5.97 3.62
N GLN A 115 23.66 -5.36 4.80
CA GLN A 115 22.61 -5.57 5.78
C GLN A 115 21.39 -4.70 5.42
N ILE A 116 20.58 -5.21 4.51
CA ILE A 116 19.48 -4.45 3.91
C ILE A 116 18.33 -4.26 4.91
N SER A 117 17.91 -3.02 5.10
CA SER A 117 16.86 -2.65 6.04
C SER A 117 15.54 -2.30 5.34
N ILE A 118 15.57 -1.80 4.11
CA ILE A 118 14.39 -1.52 3.29
C ILE A 118 14.58 -2.06 1.87
N ILE A 119 13.53 -2.65 1.33
CA ILE A 119 13.46 -3.16 -0.03
C ILE A 119 12.34 -2.44 -0.76
N LYS A 120 12.65 -1.87 -1.92
CA LYS A 120 11.68 -1.23 -2.81
C LYS A 120 11.77 -1.80 -4.23
N VAL A 121 10.63 -2.09 -4.81
CA VAL A 121 10.49 -2.50 -6.21
C VAL A 121 9.49 -1.58 -6.91
N GLN A 122 9.84 -1.12 -8.10
CA GLN A 122 8.96 -0.30 -8.93
C GLN A 122 9.18 -0.59 -10.41
N LYS A 123 8.19 -0.26 -11.25
CA LYS A 123 8.36 -0.25 -12.70
C LYS A 123 9.52 0.65 -13.11
N SER A 124 10.25 0.27 -14.15
CA SER A 124 11.23 1.13 -14.79
C SER A 124 10.58 1.95 -15.89
N ASP A 125 10.56 3.28 -15.74
CA ASP A 125 10.07 4.18 -16.80
C ASP A 125 11.13 4.44 -17.88
N LYS A 126 12.42 4.23 -17.54
CA LYS A 126 13.58 4.49 -18.41
C LYS A 126 14.69 3.48 -18.13
N PRO A 127 14.87 2.45 -18.97
CA PRO A 127 15.96 1.47 -18.81
C PRO A 127 17.36 2.03 -19.16
N ASN A 128 17.49 3.35 -19.31
CA ASN A 128 18.73 4.04 -19.70
C ASN A 128 19.63 4.40 -18.51
N GLY A 129 19.31 3.94 -17.29
CA GLY A 129 20.19 4.10 -16.14
C GLY A 129 21.36 3.11 -16.18
N GLU A 130 22.40 3.39 -15.40
CA GLU A 130 23.63 2.58 -15.32
C GLU A 130 23.58 1.54 -14.18
N PHE A 131 22.39 1.05 -13.82
CA PHE A 131 22.28 0.04 -12.76
C PHE A 131 22.65 -1.35 -13.29
N LYS A 132 23.32 -2.14 -12.46
CA LYS A 132 23.64 -3.53 -12.75
C LYS A 132 22.35 -4.36 -12.87
N GLU A 133 22.34 -5.32 -13.77
CA GLU A 133 21.24 -6.28 -13.93
C GLU A 133 21.42 -7.49 -13.01
N LEU A 134 20.33 -7.91 -12.38
CA LEU A 134 20.23 -9.19 -11.67
C LEU A 134 19.50 -10.20 -12.55
N ASN A 135 19.85 -11.47 -12.41
CA ASN A 135 19.26 -12.56 -13.20
C ASN A 135 17.86 -12.97 -12.68
N PHE A 136 16.94 -12.03 -12.61
CA PHE A 136 15.53 -12.24 -12.28
C PHE A 136 14.64 -11.59 -13.35
N ASP A 137 13.65 -12.34 -13.84
CA ASP A 137 12.66 -11.80 -14.78
C ASP A 137 11.76 -10.76 -14.08
N THR A 138 11.35 -11.06 -12.85
CA THR A 138 10.59 -10.16 -11.96
C THR A 138 11.04 -10.38 -10.52
N PHE A 139 11.03 -9.32 -9.72
CA PHE A 139 11.24 -9.42 -8.28
C PHE A 139 9.96 -9.81 -7.55
N ALA A 140 10.07 -10.76 -6.62
CA ALA A 140 8.93 -11.25 -5.86
C ALA A 140 9.28 -11.40 -4.37
N THR A 141 8.36 -11.03 -3.49
CA THR A 141 8.52 -11.22 -2.04
C THR A 141 8.49 -12.70 -1.66
N GLY A 142 8.84 -13.03 -0.41
CA GLY A 142 8.72 -14.38 0.14
C GLY A 142 7.31 -14.98 0.00
N LYS A 143 6.25 -14.16 0.11
CA LYS A 143 4.85 -14.54 -0.13
C LYS A 143 4.42 -14.45 -1.60
N GLY A 144 5.35 -14.17 -2.51
CA GLY A 144 5.14 -14.12 -3.95
C GLY A 144 4.40 -12.86 -4.42
N ILE A 145 4.51 -11.75 -3.69
CA ILE A 145 4.01 -10.45 -4.15
C ILE A 145 4.98 -9.88 -5.16
N LYS A 146 4.48 -9.51 -6.32
CA LYS A 146 5.26 -8.92 -7.43
C LYS A 146 4.42 -7.88 -8.17
N LEU A 147 5.05 -7.07 -9.00
CA LEU A 147 4.33 -6.07 -9.79
C LEU A 147 3.24 -6.72 -10.66
N GLY A 148 2.14 -6.00 -10.88
CA GLY A 148 0.99 -6.45 -11.66
C GLY A 148 -0.07 -7.26 -10.90
N LEU A 149 0.17 -7.65 -9.64
CA LEU A 149 -0.88 -8.24 -8.80
C LEU A 149 -2.00 -7.25 -8.50
N THR A 150 -3.21 -7.76 -8.32
CA THR A 150 -4.38 -6.97 -7.92
C THR A 150 -4.45 -6.76 -6.42
N LYS A 151 -5.27 -5.78 -5.97
CA LYS A 151 -5.53 -5.56 -4.54
C LYS A 151 -6.01 -6.84 -3.86
N LYS A 152 -6.92 -7.57 -4.50
CA LYS A 152 -7.46 -8.83 -3.98
C LYS A 152 -6.35 -9.86 -3.73
N GLN A 153 -5.44 -10.02 -4.69
CA GLN A 153 -4.33 -10.98 -4.59
C GLN A 153 -3.33 -10.61 -3.50
N ILE A 154 -3.14 -9.31 -3.21
CA ILE A 154 -2.28 -8.86 -2.10
C ILE A 154 -2.95 -9.14 -0.76
N ILE A 155 -4.24 -8.83 -0.62
CA ILE A 155 -5.02 -9.09 0.61
C ILE A 155 -5.08 -10.59 0.91
N GLU A 156 -5.23 -11.44 -0.11
CA GLU A 156 -5.18 -12.91 0.07
C GLU A 156 -3.84 -13.40 0.67
N LYS A 157 -2.74 -12.65 0.47
CA LYS A 157 -1.40 -13.00 0.95
C LYS A 157 -1.05 -12.39 2.30
N LEU A 158 -1.54 -11.18 2.59
CA LEU A 158 -1.15 -10.39 3.75
C LEU A 158 -2.27 -10.17 4.78
N GLY A 159 -3.51 -10.47 4.42
CA GLY A 159 -4.69 -10.14 5.21
C GLY A 159 -5.23 -8.73 4.91
N ASP A 160 -6.28 -8.36 5.63
CA ASP A 160 -7.04 -7.13 5.45
C ASP A 160 -6.70 -6.03 6.48
N CYS A 161 -5.71 -6.27 7.35
CA CYS A 161 -5.24 -5.33 8.35
C CYS A 161 -4.26 -4.30 7.74
N TYR A 162 -4.78 -3.40 6.90
CA TYR A 162 -4.03 -2.30 6.30
C TYR A 162 -4.79 -0.98 6.37
N ALA A 163 -4.04 0.11 6.38
CA ALA A 163 -4.55 1.46 6.21
C ALA A 163 -4.63 1.77 4.69
N PRO A 164 -5.82 2.08 4.14
CA PRO A 164 -5.93 2.58 2.78
C PRO A 164 -5.52 4.05 2.72
N ILE A 165 -4.44 4.36 2.01
CA ILE A 165 -3.97 5.73 1.79
C ILE A 165 -4.36 6.16 0.37
N ASP A 166 -4.94 7.35 0.25
CA ASP A 166 -5.26 8.02 -1.02
C ASP A 166 -6.06 7.13 -2.00
N SER A 167 -7.24 6.68 -1.56
CA SER A 167 -8.13 5.83 -2.34
C SER A 167 -8.98 6.64 -3.33
N THR A 168 -8.35 7.18 -4.38
CA THR A 168 -9.12 7.69 -5.54
C THR A 168 -9.66 6.52 -6.37
N LYS A 169 -10.47 6.79 -7.39
CA LYS A 169 -11.04 5.73 -8.25
C LYS A 169 -9.97 4.84 -8.90
N ASN A 170 -8.78 5.40 -9.18
CA ASN A 170 -7.74 4.73 -9.95
C ASN A 170 -6.46 4.47 -9.16
N TYR A 171 -6.32 5.00 -7.94
CA TYR A 171 -5.13 4.82 -7.11
C TYR A 171 -5.52 4.39 -5.71
N ILE A 172 -4.73 3.49 -5.13
CA ILE A 172 -4.79 3.15 -3.72
C ILE A 172 -3.41 2.69 -3.25
N GLU A 173 -3.00 3.14 -2.08
CA GLU A 173 -1.89 2.56 -1.36
C GLU A 173 -2.41 1.72 -0.18
N LEU A 174 -2.02 0.44 -0.14
CA LEU A 174 -2.26 -0.43 1.01
C LEU A 174 -1.04 -0.31 1.92
N TYR A 175 -1.24 0.26 3.10
CA TYR A 175 -0.17 0.47 4.06
C TYR A 175 -0.34 -0.42 5.28
N TYR A 176 0.61 -1.34 5.47
CA TYR A 176 0.69 -2.22 6.61
C TYR A 176 1.78 -1.71 7.55
N VAL A 177 1.56 -1.84 8.86
CA VAL A 177 2.49 -1.34 9.87
C VAL A 177 2.48 -2.24 11.10
N ILE A 178 3.64 -2.37 11.74
CA ILE A 178 3.85 -3.03 13.03
C ILE A 178 4.73 -2.08 13.83
N GLU A 179 4.20 -1.52 14.92
CA GLU A 179 4.92 -0.57 15.80
C GLU A 179 5.04 -1.11 17.24
N GLN A 180 4.25 -2.13 17.58
CA GLN A 180 4.28 -2.78 18.88
C GLN A 180 4.40 -4.31 18.71
N PRO A 181 5.07 -5.03 19.63
CA PRO A 181 5.21 -6.49 19.53
C PRO A 181 3.89 -7.26 19.40
N GLN A 182 2.80 -6.72 19.97
CA GLN A 182 1.45 -7.29 19.86
C GLN A 182 0.80 -7.16 18.47
N ASP A 183 1.32 -6.28 17.61
CA ASP A 183 0.75 -6.02 16.29
C ASP A 183 1.00 -7.17 15.30
N SER A 184 1.88 -8.12 15.67
CA SER A 184 2.23 -9.28 14.85
C SER A 184 2.67 -10.47 15.72
N LYS A 185 2.15 -11.69 15.48
CA LYS A 185 2.63 -12.88 16.21
C LYS A 185 4.03 -13.31 15.77
N SER A 186 4.51 -12.82 14.63
CA SER A 186 5.83 -13.15 14.10
C SER A 186 6.99 -12.68 14.98
N LYS A 187 6.73 -11.72 15.89
CA LYS A 187 7.74 -11.05 16.73
C LYS A 187 8.90 -10.48 15.91
N ILE A 188 8.60 -10.01 14.70
CA ILE A 188 9.60 -9.54 13.75
C ILE A 188 10.45 -8.40 14.32
N LEU A 189 9.83 -7.47 15.06
CA LEU A 189 10.51 -6.32 15.67
C LEU A 189 11.54 -6.76 16.71
N GLU A 190 11.15 -7.64 17.63
CA GLU A 190 12.03 -8.22 18.66
C GLU A 190 13.21 -8.97 18.01
N LYS A 191 12.93 -9.82 17.02
CA LYS A 191 13.95 -10.64 16.34
C LYS A 191 15.00 -9.82 15.60
N ASN A 192 14.60 -8.65 15.09
CA ASN A 192 15.49 -7.79 14.30
C ASN A 192 16.04 -6.60 15.10
N ASN A 193 15.63 -6.45 16.37
CA ASN A 193 15.91 -5.29 17.20
C ASN A 193 15.55 -3.96 16.50
N MET A 194 14.32 -3.90 15.97
CA MET A 194 13.83 -2.78 15.18
C MET A 194 12.58 -2.17 15.79
N PRO A 195 12.41 -0.83 15.78
CA PRO A 195 11.29 -0.18 16.44
C PRO A 195 10.01 -0.25 15.60
N LYS A 196 10.13 -0.34 14.27
CA LYS A 196 8.99 -0.28 13.37
C LYS A 196 9.24 -1.08 12.11
N TYR A 197 8.21 -1.76 11.64
CA TYR A 197 8.13 -2.37 10.32
C TYR A 197 6.97 -1.75 9.55
N PHE A 198 7.16 -1.58 8.24
CA PHE A 198 6.09 -1.17 7.34
C PHE A 198 6.13 -1.95 6.03
N ALA A 199 4.98 -2.00 5.35
CA ALA A 199 4.90 -2.40 3.96
C ALA A 199 3.87 -1.53 3.22
N SER A 200 4.30 -0.92 2.13
CA SER A 200 3.50 -0.07 1.26
C SER A 200 3.33 -0.75 -0.10
N TYR A 201 2.09 -0.89 -0.56
CA TYR A 201 1.75 -1.43 -1.87
C TYR A 201 0.90 -0.41 -2.63
N LYS A 202 1.47 0.21 -3.66
CA LYS A 202 0.84 1.27 -4.43
C LYS A 202 0.28 0.70 -5.73
N LEU A 203 -1.04 0.75 -5.85
CA LEU A 203 -1.77 0.21 -7.00
C LEU A 203 -2.35 1.33 -7.86
N TRP A 204 -2.20 1.21 -9.17
CA TRP A 204 -2.88 2.02 -10.17
C TRP A 204 -3.79 1.13 -11.02
N ASN A 205 -5.05 1.51 -11.20
CA ASN A 205 -6.06 0.72 -11.90
C ASN A 205 -6.11 -0.75 -11.44
N ASP A 206 -6.08 -0.98 -10.12
CA ASP A 206 -6.05 -2.31 -9.48
C ASP A 206 -4.84 -3.18 -9.89
N ARG A 207 -3.70 -2.55 -10.22
CA ARG A 207 -2.44 -3.23 -10.51
C ARG A 207 -1.32 -2.66 -9.68
N LEU A 208 -0.59 -3.53 -8.99
CA LEU A 208 0.58 -3.15 -8.22
C LEU A 208 1.68 -2.60 -9.13
N GLU A 209 2.06 -1.34 -8.93
CA GLU A 209 3.11 -0.68 -9.72
C GLU A 209 4.39 -0.41 -8.93
N LYS A 210 4.25 -0.33 -7.60
CA LYS A 210 5.35 -0.13 -6.69
C LYS A 210 5.03 -0.75 -5.34
N PHE A 211 6.02 -1.37 -4.72
CA PHE A 211 5.95 -1.75 -3.31
C PHE A 211 7.27 -1.50 -2.61
N GLU A 212 7.17 -1.26 -1.31
CA GLU A 212 8.30 -0.96 -0.44
C GLU A 212 8.01 -1.51 0.95
N PHE A 213 8.95 -2.25 1.53
CA PHE A 213 8.78 -2.79 2.87
C PHE A 213 10.12 -2.93 3.57
N GLY A 214 10.09 -2.90 4.90
CA GLY A 214 11.30 -2.94 5.69
C GLY A 214 11.13 -2.37 7.08
N PHE A 215 12.27 -2.07 7.69
CA PHE A 215 12.35 -1.46 9.01
C PHE A 215 12.65 0.03 8.88
N GLU A 216 11.85 0.86 9.57
CA GLU A 216 12.10 2.30 9.70
C GLU A 216 12.80 2.57 11.05
N TYR A 217 13.75 3.50 11.05
CA TYR A 217 14.22 4.13 12.28
C TYR A 217 13.32 5.35 12.64
N PRO A 218 13.18 5.68 13.93
CA PRO A 218 12.38 6.81 14.40
C PRO A 218 13.02 8.16 14.05
#